data_AF-A0A932WJ27-F1
#
_entry.id   AF-A0A932WJ27-F1
#
_cell.length_a   1.000
_cell.length_b   1.000
_cell.length_c   1.000
_cell.angle_alpha   90.00
_cell.angle_beta   90.00
_cell.angle_gamma   90.00
#
_symmetry.space_group_name_H-M   'P 1'
#
loop_
_entity.id
_entity.type
_entity.pdbx_description
1 polymer ?
#
loop_
_entity_poly.entity_id
_entity_poly.type
_entity_poly.pdbx_seq_one_letter_code
_entity_poly.pdbx_strand_id
1 'polypeptide(L)'
;MRCRELKEHLPAYLREEVPPDLRQRIKSHLRGCKKCKAGMEEMKADTVAPMGKKERTAFPRLEVSTASAEESASPSTEKEGFSSGLKYPIPVAAMALLVIGGVYFYQRGGSDLKADPSAMEKEAAPVVETAGTPSPSETAGKGPSQTPASAAPVVLVTEAPPTPPVKVQKAESRSLPHAEGRSTVGKIMEMKLLLISRDVTAVAERVESHAAAASGKVLKKNQNEMEMRLVLLVPAERYEGFLESLQSLGLVKELSKKPPPPHGPVRVAVTIQ
;
A
#
# COMPACT_ATOMS: atom_id res chain seq x y z
N MET A 1 -12.09 10.86 -28.78
CA MET A 1 -12.61 11.92 -27.88
C MET A 1 -12.45 13.26 -28.57
N ARG A 2 -13.51 14.07 -28.59
CA ARG A 2 -13.52 15.44 -29.13
C ARG A 2 -13.08 16.44 -28.06
N CYS A 3 -12.55 17.60 -28.47
CA CYS A 3 -12.10 18.63 -27.52
C CYS A 3 -13.23 19.16 -26.61
N ARG A 4 -14.48 19.12 -27.09
CA ARG A 4 -15.66 19.54 -26.32
C ARG A 4 -15.95 18.59 -25.16
N GLU A 5 -16.00 17.28 -25.44
CA GLU A 5 -16.15 16.23 -24.43
C GLU A 5 -15.04 16.30 -23.37
N LEU A 6 -13.80 16.63 -23.80
CA LEU A 6 -12.67 16.74 -22.88
C LEU A 6 -12.87 17.85 -21.85
N LYS A 7 -13.38 19.01 -22.28
CA LYS A 7 -13.64 20.14 -21.38
C LYS A 7 -14.68 19.80 -20.31
N GLU A 8 -15.69 19.01 -20.64
CA GLU A 8 -16.74 18.59 -19.69
C GLU A 8 -16.20 17.62 -18.63
N HIS A 9 -15.26 16.73 -19.00
CA HIS A 9 -14.67 15.77 -18.07
C HIS A 9 -13.40 16.26 -17.35
N LEU A 10 -12.83 17.39 -17.76
CA LEU A 10 -11.58 17.93 -17.20
C LEU A 10 -11.67 18.22 -15.69
N PRO A 11 -12.74 18.83 -15.15
CA PRO A 11 -12.85 19.11 -13.72
C PRO A 11 -12.85 17.84 -12.86
N ALA A 12 -13.62 16.83 -13.26
CA ALA A 12 -13.64 15.53 -12.59
C ALA A 12 -12.27 14.84 -12.68
N TYR A 13 -11.57 14.99 -13.82
CA TYR A 13 -10.23 14.43 -14.02
C TYR A 13 -9.21 15.06 -13.07
N LEU A 14 -9.28 16.37 -12.84
CA LEU A 14 -8.43 17.09 -11.88
C LEU A 14 -8.69 16.68 -10.43
N ARG A 15 -9.91 16.24 -10.10
CA ARG A 15 -10.28 15.72 -8.77
C ARG A 15 -10.04 14.21 -8.61
N GLU A 16 -9.51 13.55 -9.64
CA GLU A 16 -9.34 12.10 -9.68
C GLU A 16 -10.66 11.31 -9.48
N GLU A 17 -11.80 11.86 -9.91
CA GLU A 17 -13.12 11.21 -9.77
C GLU A 17 -13.55 10.44 -11.04
N VAL A 18 -12.65 10.31 -12.02
CA VAL A 18 -12.96 9.74 -13.34
C VAL A 18 -12.57 8.26 -13.40
N PRO A 19 -13.41 7.37 -13.99
CA PRO A 19 -13.09 5.95 -14.18
C PRO A 19 -11.83 5.75 -15.04
N PRO A 20 -11.11 4.62 -14.86
CA PRO A 20 -9.79 4.39 -15.46
C PRO A 20 -9.80 4.46 -17.00
N ASP A 21 -10.83 3.89 -17.64
CA ASP A 21 -10.96 3.89 -19.11
C ASP A 21 -11.04 5.30 -19.68
N LEU A 22 -11.81 6.18 -19.02
CA LEU A 22 -11.98 7.56 -19.44
C LEU A 22 -10.72 8.39 -19.14
N ARG A 23 -10.01 8.13 -18.03
CA ARG A 23 -8.69 8.74 -17.77
C ARG A 23 -7.69 8.43 -18.89
N GLN A 24 -7.67 7.20 -19.40
CA GLN A 24 -6.75 6.82 -20.49
C GLN A 24 -7.09 7.55 -21.79
N ARG A 25 -8.39 7.67 -22.12
CA ARG A 25 -8.85 8.45 -23.28
C ARG A 25 -8.47 9.92 -23.15
N ILE A 26 -8.68 10.54 -21.98
CA ILE A 26 -8.26 11.92 -21.69
C ILE A 26 -6.75 12.08 -21.87
N LYS A 27 -5.93 11.18 -21.30
CA LYS A 27 -4.46 11.19 -21.44
C LYS A 27 -4.01 11.06 -22.90
N SER A 28 -4.64 10.21 -23.70
CA SER A 28 -4.32 10.08 -25.13
C SER A 28 -4.62 11.36 -25.91
N HIS A 29 -5.75 12.01 -25.61
CA HIS A 29 -6.13 13.27 -26.26
C HIS A 29 -5.19 14.43 -25.88
N LEU A 30 -4.83 14.55 -24.59
CA LEU A 30 -3.89 15.56 -24.12
C LEU A 30 -2.48 15.42 -24.72
N ARG A 31 -2.07 14.19 -25.10
CA ARG A 31 -0.83 13.96 -25.85
C ARG A 31 -0.90 14.52 -27.28
N GLY A 32 -2.05 14.39 -27.95
CA GLY A 32 -2.24 14.82 -29.34
C GLY A 32 -2.67 16.27 -29.53
N CYS A 33 -3.35 16.88 -28.54
CA CYS A 33 -3.96 18.20 -28.68
C CYS A 33 -3.28 19.28 -27.83
N LYS A 34 -2.47 20.13 -28.47
CA LYS A 34 -1.76 21.24 -27.82
C LYS A 34 -2.70 22.25 -27.15
N LYS A 35 -3.85 22.56 -27.77
CA LYS A 35 -4.84 23.51 -27.22
C LYS A 35 -5.44 23.02 -25.89
N CYS A 36 -5.82 21.75 -25.84
CA CYS A 36 -6.36 21.14 -24.63
C CYS A 36 -5.31 21.00 -23.53
N LYS A 37 -4.05 20.74 -23.89
CA LYS A 37 -2.94 20.69 -22.92
C LYS A 37 -2.72 22.06 -22.26
N ALA A 38 -2.71 23.14 -23.04
CA ALA A 38 -2.58 24.49 -22.50
C ALA A 38 -3.75 24.86 -21.56
N GLY A 39 -4.99 24.60 -21.98
CA GLY A 39 -6.17 24.89 -21.15
C GLY A 39 -6.25 24.07 -19.85
N MET A 40 -5.65 22.88 -19.82
CA MET A 40 -5.53 22.09 -18.59
C MET A 40 -4.57 22.75 -17.57
N GLU A 41 -3.45 23.30 -18.03
CA GLU A 41 -2.49 23.95 -17.14
C GLU A 41 -3.07 25.24 -16.55
N GLU A 42 -3.86 25.98 -17.33
CA GLU A 42 -4.63 27.14 -16.85
C GLU A 42 -5.64 26.76 -15.76
N MET A 43 -6.47 25.72 -15.98
CA MET A 43 -7.41 25.25 -14.95
C MET A 43 -6.74 24.67 -13.70
N LYS A 44 -5.54 24.09 -13.84
CA LYS A 44 -4.75 23.64 -12.67
C LYS A 44 -4.28 24.82 -11.84
N ALA A 45 -3.84 25.91 -12.49
CA ALA A 45 -3.44 27.12 -11.78
C ALA A 45 -4.58 27.68 -10.92
N ASP A 46 -5.81 27.67 -11.45
CA ASP A 46 -7.00 28.13 -10.73
C ASP A 46 -7.43 27.17 -9.60
N THR A 47 -7.27 25.86 -9.80
CA THR A 47 -7.66 24.85 -8.80
C THR A 47 -6.67 24.75 -7.64
N VAL A 48 -5.39 25.07 -7.88
CA VAL A 48 -4.30 25.03 -6.89
C VAL A 48 -4.07 26.41 -6.24
N ALA A 49 -4.69 27.47 -6.76
CA ALA A 49 -4.73 28.76 -6.07
C ALA A 49 -5.39 28.60 -4.69
N PRO A 50 -4.78 29.16 -3.64
CA PRO A 50 -4.77 28.54 -2.33
C PRO A 50 -6.13 28.60 -1.64
N MET A 51 -6.66 27.43 -1.25
CA MET A 51 -7.55 27.30 -0.08
C MET A 51 -6.88 27.73 1.25
N GLY A 52 -5.68 28.32 1.18
CA GLY A 52 -4.89 28.86 2.28
C GLY A 52 -5.06 30.37 2.47
N LYS A 53 -6.29 30.88 2.50
CA LYS A 53 -6.67 32.08 3.27
C LYS A 53 -8.12 31.93 3.76
N LYS A 54 -8.46 30.80 4.39
CA LYS A 54 -9.53 30.84 5.39
C LYS A 54 -8.99 31.67 6.56
N GLU A 55 -9.30 32.96 6.47
CA GLU A 55 -9.93 33.72 7.54
C GLU A 55 -10.12 32.85 8.78
N ARG A 56 -9.25 33.08 9.78
CA ARG A 56 -9.55 32.72 11.16
C ARG A 56 -10.85 33.44 11.48
N THR A 57 -11.97 32.79 11.25
CA THR A 57 -13.25 33.16 11.86
C THR A 57 -12.97 33.10 13.34
N ALA A 58 -12.86 34.29 13.93
CA ALA A 58 -12.70 34.47 15.35
C ALA A 58 -13.82 33.67 16.03
N PHE A 59 -13.42 32.70 16.85
CA PHE A 59 -14.28 32.29 17.95
C PHE A 59 -14.71 33.56 18.71
N PRO A 60 -15.99 33.69 19.13
CA PRO A 60 -16.42 34.80 19.95
C PRO A 60 -15.68 34.70 21.29
N ARG A 61 -14.58 35.44 21.39
CA ARG A 61 -13.85 35.67 22.63
C ARG A 61 -14.72 36.62 23.43
N LEU A 62 -15.34 36.07 24.49
CA LEU A 62 -16.04 36.84 25.51
C LEU A 62 -15.21 38.07 25.89
N GLU A 63 -15.87 39.21 25.83
CA GLU A 63 -15.34 40.52 26.17
C GLU A 63 -14.86 40.52 27.63
N VAL A 64 -13.58 40.82 27.84
CA VAL A 64 -13.13 41.49 29.06
C VAL A 64 -12.33 42.69 28.61
N SER A 65 -12.95 43.84 28.86
CA SER A 65 -12.48 45.19 28.61
C SER A 65 -11.18 45.47 29.36
N THR A 66 -10.20 46.02 28.67
CA THR A 66 -9.36 47.10 29.22
C THR A 66 -8.95 48.03 28.11
N ALA A 67 -9.48 49.25 28.19
CA ALA A 67 -9.10 50.42 27.43
C ALA A 67 -7.66 50.85 27.75
N SER A 68 -6.96 51.35 26.74
CA SER A 68 -5.94 52.41 26.83
C SER A 68 -5.63 52.84 25.39
N ALA A 69 -6.24 53.92 24.92
CA ALA A 69 -5.65 55.26 24.82
C ALA A 69 -4.49 55.29 23.81
N GLU A 70 -4.78 55.74 22.58
CA GLU A 70 -4.48 57.10 22.07
C GLU A 70 -3.07 57.14 21.45
N GLU A 71 -2.96 57.27 20.14
CA GLU A 71 -2.59 58.48 19.36
C GLU A 71 -1.34 58.06 18.54
N SER A 72 -1.00 58.48 17.33
CA SER A 72 -1.29 59.70 16.59
C SER A 72 -1.07 59.44 15.09
N ALA A 73 -1.62 60.35 14.27
CA ALA A 73 -1.38 60.53 12.84
C ALA A 73 0.12 60.56 12.47
N SER A 74 0.56 60.20 11.26
CA SER A 74 0.34 60.94 10.00
C SER A 74 1.24 60.32 8.89
N PRO A 75 1.09 60.71 7.61
CA PRO A 75 1.64 60.01 6.45
C PRO A 75 2.96 60.62 5.95
N SER A 76 3.87 59.79 5.44
CA SER A 76 4.95 60.26 4.58
C SER A 76 5.39 59.18 3.60
N THR A 77 5.20 59.52 2.33
CA THR A 77 6.02 59.12 1.19
C THR A 77 7.50 59.13 1.56
N GLU A 78 8.25 58.08 1.22
CA GLU A 78 9.56 58.20 0.56
C GLU A 78 10.17 56.83 0.23
N LYS A 79 11.12 56.92 -0.69
CA LYS A 79 11.71 55.91 -1.58
C LYS A 79 12.61 54.89 -0.88
N GLU A 80 12.90 53.84 -1.65
CA GLU A 80 14.12 53.04 -1.63
C GLU A 80 14.36 52.12 -0.42
N GLY A 81 14.27 50.80 -0.69
CA GLY A 81 14.58 49.77 0.29
C GLY A 81 14.51 48.37 -0.29
N PHE A 82 15.10 48.15 -1.47
CA PHE A 82 15.27 46.82 -2.06
C PHE A 82 16.39 46.07 -1.32
N SER A 83 16.11 45.62 -0.10
CA SER A 83 16.99 44.70 0.65
C SER A 83 16.17 43.77 1.54
N SER A 84 15.28 43.01 0.91
CA SER A 84 14.67 41.86 1.60
C SER A 84 15.72 40.77 1.73
N GLY A 85 16.33 40.70 2.91
CA GLY A 85 17.23 39.65 3.37
C GLY A 85 16.58 38.28 3.35
N LEU A 86 16.52 37.68 2.17
CA LEU A 86 16.09 36.31 1.95
C LEU A 86 17.25 35.37 2.29
N LYS A 87 17.56 35.27 3.59
CA LYS A 87 18.49 34.29 4.16
C LYS A 87 17.85 32.90 4.18
N TYR A 88 17.42 32.38 3.03
CA TYR A 88 17.16 30.93 2.95
C TYR A 88 18.51 30.23 2.86
N PRO A 89 18.79 29.25 3.73
CA PRO A 89 19.98 28.44 3.60
C PRO A 89 19.88 27.68 2.28
N ILE A 90 20.68 28.09 1.30
CA ILE A 90 20.92 27.46 0.00
C ILE A 90 20.96 25.92 0.05
N PRO A 91 21.47 25.22 1.11
CA PRO A 91 21.46 23.75 1.12
C PRO A 91 20.07 23.10 1.04
N VAL A 92 19.00 23.73 1.53
CA VAL A 92 17.68 23.07 1.60
C VAL A 92 17.02 23.01 0.21
N ALA A 93 17.16 24.05 -0.59
CA ALA A 93 16.58 24.10 -1.93
C ALA A 93 17.28 23.11 -2.90
N ALA A 94 18.60 22.99 -2.79
CA ALA A 94 19.37 22.02 -3.59
C ALA A 94 18.99 20.57 -3.25
N MET A 95 18.83 20.26 -1.96
CA MET A 95 18.36 18.92 -1.53
C MET A 95 16.94 18.63 -2.01
N ALA A 96 16.03 19.61 -1.94
CA ALA A 96 14.67 19.45 -2.46
C ALA A 96 14.67 19.14 -3.96
N LEU A 97 15.49 19.84 -4.76
CA LEU A 97 15.62 19.58 -6.19
C LEU A 97 16.23 18.20 -6.49
N LEU A 98 17.21 17.74 -5.71
CA LEU A 98 17.78 16.40 -5.87
C LEU A 98 16.78 15.30 -5.50
N VAL A 99 15.99 15.48 -4.45
CA VAL A 99 14.95 14.51 -4.07
C VAL A 99 13.84 14.48 -5.12
N ILE A 100 13.36 15.64 -5.57
CA ILE A 100 12.33 15.72 -6.61
C ILE A 100 12.86 15.15 -7.93
N GLY A 101 14.08 15.50 -8.33
CA GLY A 101 14.73 15.00 -9.53
C GLY A 101 14.96 13.49 -9.49
N GLY A 102 15.42 12.96 -8.35
CA GLY A 102 15.63 11.53 -8.15
C GLY A 102 14.32 10.74 -8.20
N VAL A 103 13.26 11.22 -7.55
CA VAL A 103 11.92 10.61 -7.63
C VAL A 103 11.38 10.67 -9.05
N TYR A 104 11.57 11.79 -9.75
CA TYR A 104 11.14 11.96 -11.14
C TYR A 104 11.88 11.01 -12.09
N PHE A 105 13.21 10.90 -11.98
CA PHE A 105 14.01 9.97 -12.77
C PHE A 105 13.72 8.51 -12.43
N TYR A 106 13.47 8.18 -11.16
CA TYR A 106 13.11 6.82 -10.76
C TYR A 106 11.75 6.40 -11.34
N GLN A 107 10.74 7.27 -11.26
CA GLN A 107 9.42 6.99 -11.85
C GLN A 107 9.47 6.93 -13.38
N ARG A 108 10.33 7.73 -14.02
CA ARG A 108 10.41 7.80 -15.49
C ARG A 108 11.32 6.72 -16.09
N GLY A 109 12.45 6.40 -15.46
CA GLY A 109 13.44 5.43 -15.94
C GLY A 109 13.14 3.98 -15.55
N GLY A 110 12.32 3.73 -14.53
CA GLY A 110 11.92 2.37 -14.14
C GLY A 110 11.02 1.65 -15.17
N SER A 111 10.52 2.37 -16.18
CA SER A 111 9.66 1.77 -17.23
C SER A 111 10.44 1.19 -18.41
N ASP A 112 11.69 1.62 -18.63
CA ASP A 112 12.50 1.24 -19.81
C ASP A 112 13.61 0.22 -19.51
N LEU A 113 13.79 -0.20 -18.24
CA LEU A 113 14.78 -1.21 -17.85
C LEU A 113 14.24 -2.65 -17.78
N LYS A 114 13.06 -2.91 -18.34
CA LYS A 114 12.69 -4.28 -18.78
C LYS A 114 13.47 -4.60 -20.07
N ALA A 115 14.80 -4.65 -19.94
CA ALA A 115 15.63 -5.31 -20.91
C ALA A 115 15.34 -6.81 -20.77
N ASP A 116 14.70 -7.37 -21.80
CA ASP A 116 14.63 -8.81 -22.04
C ASP A 116 16.02 -9.43 -21.85
N PRO A 117 16.27 -10.28 -20.84
CA PRO A 117 17.53 -10.99 -20.72
C PRO A 117 17.67 -12.12 -21.77
N SER A 118 16.77 -12.21 -22.76
CA SER A 118 16.66 -13.36 -23.66
C SER A 118 17.37 -13.20 -25.01
N ALA A 119 18.18 -12.14 -25.23
CA ALA A 119 18.78 -11.83 -26.53
C ALA A 119 20.31 -12.00 -26.63
N MET A 120 20.96 -12.69 -25.68
CA MET A 120 22.37 -13.06 -25.81
C MET A 120 22.61 -14.52 -25.41
N GLU A 121 22.16 -15.46 -26.25
CA GLU A 121 22.88 -16.73 -26.43
C GLU A 121 22.44 -17.40 -27.75
N LYS A 122 22.94 -16.88 -28.87
CA LYS A 122 22.87 -17.58 -30.17
C LYS A 122 24.04 -17.21 -31.07
N GLU A 123 25.20 -17.77 -30.78
CA GLU A 123 26.32 -18.07 -31.70
C GLU A 123 27.47 -18.62 -30.83
N ALA A 124 28.13 -19.74 -31.09
CA ALA A 124 28.28 -20.52 -32.32
C ALA A 124 28.59 -21.99 -31.95
N ALA A 125 28.15 -22.91 -32.80
CA ALA A 125 28.75 -24.23 -32.90
C ALA A 125 30.17 -24.11 -33.49
N PRO A 126 31.05 -25.10 -33.22
CA PRO A 126 31.50 -25.87 -34.38
C PRO A 126 31.32 -27.38 -34.21
N VAL A 127 30.92 -27.94 -35.33
CA VAL A 127 30.91 -29.35 -35.72
C VAL A 127 32.21 -30.06 -35.33
N VAL A 128 32.11 -31.17 -34.58
CA VAL A 128 32.99 -32.33 -34.77
C VAL A 128 32.14 -33.60 -34.67
N GLU A 129 32.05 -34.25 -35.81
CA GLU A 129 31.56 -35.59 -36.09
C GLU A 129 32.54 -36.63 -35.54
N THR A 130 32.09 -37.59 -34.74
CA THR A 130 32.69 -38.93 -34.70
C THR A 130 31.63 -39.96 -34.37
N ALA A 131 31.38 -40.81 -35.36
CA ALA A 131 30.51 -41.98 -35.34
C ALA A 131 31.00 -43.06 -34.36
N GLY A 132 30.06 -43.80 -33.78
CA GLY A 132 30.35 -44.93 -32.89
C GLY A 132 29.11 -45.60 -32.28
N THR A 133 28.27 -46.18 -33.13
CA THR A 133 27.28 -47.27 -32.92
C THR A 133 27.86 -48.46 -32.09
N PRO A 134 27.13 -49.50 -31.55
CA PRO A 134 25.71 -49.73 -31.16
C PRO A 134 25.45 -50.39 -29.74
N SER A 135 24.23 -50.21 -29.21
CA SER A 135 23.33 -51.27 -28.63
C SER A 135 23.75 -52.06 -27.34
N PRO A 136 22.93 -53.00 -26.80
CA PRO A 136 21.79 -52.80 -25.89
C PRO A 136 21.97 -53.53 -24.53
N SER A 137 21.16 -53.21 -23.51
CA SER A 137 20.72 -54.22 -22.51
C SER A 137 19.51 -53.76 -21.71
N GLU A 138 18.42 -54.49 -21.90
CA GLU A 138 17.43 -54.79 -20.90
C GLU A 138 18.09 -55.15 -19.56
N THR A 139 17.51 -54.69 -18.45
CA THR A 139 17.33 -55.58 -17.30
C THR A 139 15.98 -55.28 -16.67
N ALA A 140 15.05 -56.18 -16.96
CA ALA A 140 13.84 -56.42 -16.23
C ALA A 140 14.18 -56.75 -14.76
N GLY A 141 13.97 -55.78 -13.86
CA GLY A 141 13.96 -55.97 -12.42
C GLY A 141 12.55 -56.26 -11.93
N LYS A 142 12.22 -57.54 -11.90
CA LYS A 142 10.96 -58.16 -11.46
C LYS A 142 10.98 -58.31 -9.93
N GLY A 143 9.95 -57.82 -9.23
CA GLY A 143 9.59 -58.29 -7.88
C GLY A 143 9.24 -57.21 -6.84
N PRO A 144 8.41 -57.53 -5.84
CA PRO A 144 7.10 -58.17 -5.98
C PRO A 144 5.96 -57.30 -5.40
N SER A 145 4.76 -57.61 -5.90
CA SER A 145 3.47 -57.40 -5.25
C SER A 145 3.53 -57.64 -3.74
N GLN A 146 3.17 -56.61 -2.97
CA GLN A 146 2.47 -56.80 -1.70
C GLN A 146 1.16 -56.02 -1.74
N THR A 147 0.13 -56.78 -2.09
CA THR A 147 -1.25 -56.56 -1.68
C THR A 147 -1.38 -56.95 -0.21
N PRO A 148 -1.94 -56.08 0.64
CA PRO A 148 -2.91 -56.48 1.65
C PRO A 148 -4.25 -55.88 1.22
N ALA A 149 -5.21 -56.69 0.78
CA ALA A 149 -6.20 -57.29 1.68
C ALA A 149 -6.76 -56.19 2.61
N SER A 150 -7.77 -55.47 2.16
CA SER A 150 -9.16 -55.82 2.49
C SER A 150 -9.35 -56.00 4.00
N ALA A 151 -9.50 -54.87 4.68
CA ALA A 151 -10.34 -54.78 5.85
C ALA A 151 -11.14 -53.49 5.69
N ALA A 152 -12.37 -53.63 5.23
CA ALA A 152 -13.37 -52.58 5.30
C ALA A 152 -13.50 -52.13 6.77
N PRO A 153 -13.36 -50.84 7.10
CA PRO A 153 -13.97 -50.35 8.32
C PRO A 153 -15.48 -50.36 8.08
N VAL A 154 -16.14 -51.28 8.77
CA VAL A 154 -17.58 -51.29 8.98
C VAL A 154 -18.02 -49.85 9.28
N VAL A 155 -18.88 -49.34 8.42
CA VAL A 155 -19.63 -48.11 8.61
C VAL A 155 -20.50 -48.32 9.84
N LEU A 156 -20.00 -47.94 11.02
CA LEU A 156 -20.86 -47.73 12.17
C LEU A 156 -21.49 -46.35 11.98
N VAL A 157 -22.65 -46.35 11.30
CA VAL A 157 -23.60 -45.25 11.40
C VAL A 157 -24.06 -45.23 12.85
N THR A 158 -23.37 -44.45 13.69
CA THR A 158 -23.95 -43.98 14.94
C THR A 158 -24.99 -42.94 14.56
N GLU A 159 -26.21 -43.43 14.45
CA GLU A 159 -27.45 -42.68 14.38
C GLU A 159 -27.41 -41.57 15.45
N ALA A 160 -27.29 -40.33 14.99
CA ALA A 160 -27.39 -39.18 15.86
C ALA A 160 -28.83 -39.13 16.41
N PRO A 161 -29.02 -38.95 17.73
CA PRO A 161 -30.34 -38.81 18.31
C PRO A 161 -31.07 -37.60 17.69
N PRO A 162 -32.39 -37.69 17.47
CA PRO A 162 -33.18 -36.55 16.99
C PRO A 162 -33.07 -35.43 18.02
N THR A 163 -32.36 -34.37 17.67
CA THR A 163 -32.36 -33.14 18.44
C THR A 163 -33.78 -32.58 18.45
N PRO A 164 -34.36 -32.29 19.63
CA PRO A 164 -35.67 -31.68 19.72
C PRO A 164 -35.67 -30.30 19.05
N PRO A 165 -36.84 -29.82 18.57
CA PRO A 165 -36.96 -28.50 17.96
C PRO A 165 -36.58 -27.44 19.00
N VAL A 166 -35.39 -26.87 18.85
CA VAL A 166 -34.94 -25.71 19.60
C VAL A 166 -35.85 -24.56 19.19
N LYS A 167 -36.80 -24.24 20.07
CA LYS A 167 -37.56 -22.99 20.02
C LYS A 167 -36.57 -21.85 19.83
N VAL A 168 -36.72 -21.14 18.72
CA VAL A 168 -36.10 -19.84 18.47
C VAL A 168 -36.60 -18.89 19.57
N GLN A 169 -35.93 -18.92 20.71
CA GLN A 169 -36.04 -17.85 21.68
C GLN A 169 -35.29 -16.69 21.06
N LYS A 170 -36.08 -15.69 20.64
CA LYS A 170 -35.69 -14.32 20.34
C LYS A 170 -34.86 -13.83 21.53
N ALA A 171 -33.56 -14.08 21.47
CA ALA A 171 -32.60 -13.60 22.44
C ALA A 171 -32.55 -12.10 22.28
N GLU A 172 -33.31 -11.45 23.15
CA GLU A 172 -33.19 -10.05 23.51
C GLU A 172 -31.70 -9.74 23.64
N SER A 173 -31.23 -8.94 22.68
CA SER A 173 -29.90 -8.38 22.61
C SER A 173 -29.71 -7.50 23.85
N ARG A 174 -29.34 -8.13 24.96
CA ARG A 174 -28.69 -7.46 26.10
C ARG A 174 -27.41 -6.86 25.55
N SER A 175 -27.52 -5.58 25.23
CA SER A 175 -26.42 -4.67 25.00
C SER A 175 -25.42 -4.85 26.13
N LEU A 176 -24.31 -5.51 25.81
CA LEU A 176 -23.11 -5.50 26.63
C LEU A 176 -22.82 -4.02 26.96
N PRO A 177 -22.59 -3.69 28.24
CA PRO A 177 -22.24 -2.32 28.60
C PRO A 177 -20.99 -1.94 27.79
N HIS A 178 -21.15 -0.91 26.96
CA HIS A 178 -20.06 -0.13 26.39
C HIS A 178 -19.30 0.47 27.57
N ALA A 179 -18.42 -0.34 28.15
CA ALA A 179 -17.33 0.16 28.96
C ALA A 179 -16.42 0.88 27.96
N GLU A 180 -16.73 2.15 27.70
CA GLU A 180 -15.78 3.17 27.30
C GLU A 180 -14.78 3.34 28.44
N GLY A 181 -14.04 2.27 28.74
CA GLY A 181 -12.80 2.35 29.45
C GLY A 181 -11.94 3.27 28.61
N ARG A 182 -11.62 4.44 29.17
CA ARG A 182 -10.55 5.30 28.70
C ARG A 182 -9.29 4.44 28.67
N SER A 183 -9.11 3.71 27.57
CA SER A 183 -7.91 2.99 27.26
C SER A 183 -6.86 4.09 27.28
N THR A 184 -6.00 4.07 28.28
CA THR A 184 -4.77 4.84 28.26
C THR A 184 -4.10 4.40 26.96
N VAL A 185 -4.20 5.25 25.93
CA VAL A 185 -3.72 4.96 24.59
C VAL A 185 -2.20 4.99 24.71
N GLY A 186 -1.64 3.88 25.20
CA GLY A 186 -0.23 3.60 25.14
C GLY A 186 0.18 3.81 23.69
N LYS A 187 1.29 4.50 23.50
CA LYS A 187 1.82 4.82 22.18
C LYS A 187 2.04 3.51 21.41
N ILE A 188 1.11 3.19 20.51
CA ILE A 188 1.19 1.98 19.69
C ILE A 188 2.40 2.13 18.76
N MET A 189 3.39 1.23 18.90
CA MET A 189 4.56 1.22 18.03
C MET A 189 4.17 0.63 16.67
N GLU A 190 4.65 1.27 15.60
CA GLU A 190 4.45 0.81 14.22
C GLU A 190 5.72 0.15 13.70
N MET A 191 5.62 -1.11 13.30
CA MET A 191 6.65 -1.89 12.62
C MET A 191 6.35 -1.97 11.14
N LYS A 192 7.37 -1.83 10.30
CA LYS A 192 7.22 -1.86 8.84
C LYS A 192 8.00 -3.03 8.27
N LEU A 193 7.30 -3.92 7.59
CA LEU A 193 7.86 -5.13 6.99
C LEU A 193 7.65 -5.08 5.48
N LEU A 194 8.68 -5.47 4.74
CA LEU A 194 8.61 -5.72 3.30
C LEU A 194 8.75 -7.23 3.07
N LEU A 195 7.75 -7.84 2.45
CA LEU A 195 7.74 -9.24 2.07
C LEU A 195 7.81 -9.32 0.55
N ILE A 196 8.84 -9.99 0.03
CA ILE A 196 9.03 -10.17 -1.41
C ILE A 196 8.55 -11.56 -1.79
N SER A 197 7.55 -11.65 -2.67
CA SER A 197 7.00 -12.92 -3.16
C SER A 197 6.47 -12.84 -4.59
N ARG A 198 6.42 -14.00 -5.27
CA ARG A 198 5.94 -14.09 -6.65
C ARG A 198 4.42 -13.97 -6.79
N ASP A 199 3.68 -14.33 -5.74
CA ASP A 199 2.21 -14.30 -5.73
C ASP A 199 1.71 -13.43 -4.57
N VAL A 200 1.49 -12.15 -4.88
CA VAL A 200 1.07 -11.13 -3.90
C VAL A 200 -0.27 -11.48 -3.27
N THR A 201 -1.21 -12.06 -4.03
CA THR A 201 -2.57 -12.31 -3.57
C THR A 201 -2.63 -13.55 -2.67
N ALA A 202 -2.03 -14.66 -3.11
CA ALA A 202 -1.99 -15.89 -2.31
C ALA A 202 -1.20 -15.70 -1.02
N VAL A 203 -0.10 -14.94 -1.07
CA VAL A 203 0.67 -14.61 0.13
C VAL A 203 -0.12 -13.73 1.08
N ALA A 204 -0.87 -12.74 0.59
CA ALA A 204 -1.68 -11.90 1.47
C ALA A 204 -2.71 -12.69 2.29
N GLU A 205 -3.39 -13.65 1.68
CA GLU A 205 -4.34 -14.53 2.38
C GLU A 205 -3.66 -15.38 3.46
N ARG A 206 -2.44 -15.86 3.18
CA ARG A 206 -1.62 -16.57 4.17
C ARG A 206 -1.16 -15.65 5.29
N VAL A 207 -0.76 -14.42 4.98
CA VAL A 207 -0.38 -13.41 5.98
C VAL A 207 -1.56 -13.12 6.92
N GLU A 208 -2.77 -12.98 6.39
CA GLU A 208 -3.99 -12.82 7.20
C GLU A 208 -4.25 -14.04 8.08
N SER A 209 -4.07 -15.24 7.53
CA SER A 209 -4.23 -16.50 8.27
C SER A 209 -3.21 -16.64 9.42
N HIS A 210 -1.93 -16.31 9.17
CA HIS A 210 -0.89 -16.31 10.20
C HIS A 210 -1.11 -15.20 11.23
N ALA A 211 -1.61 -14.03 10.82
CA ALA A 211 -1.98 -12.97 11.74
C ALA A 211 -3.11 -13.42 12.66
N ALA A 212 -4.15 -14.08 12.13
CA ALA A 212 -5.24 -14.63 12.92
C ALA A 212 -4.75 -15.71 13.90
N ALA A 213 -3.86 -16.62 13.46
CA ALA A 213 -3.24 -17.63 14.31
C ALA A 213 -2.41 -17.00 15.46
N ALA A 214 -1.76 -15.87 15.20
CA ALA A 214 -1.02 -15.09 16.20
C ALA A 214 -1.91 -14.22 17.10
N SER A 215 -3.25 -14.43 17.09
CA SER A 215 -4.24 -13.59 17.79
C SER A 215 -4.21 -12.12 17.34
N GLY A 216 -3.74 -11.87 16.12
CA GLY A 216 -3.71 -10.56 15.51
C GLY A 216 -5.02 -10.22 14.80
N LYS A 217 -5.25 -8.91 14.60
CA LYS A 217 -6.42 -8.38 13.89
C LYS A 217 -6.00 -7.57 12.67
N VAL A 218 -6.62 -7.84 11.53
CA VAL A 218 -6.45 -7.03 10.32
C VAL A 218 -7.20 -5.70 10.49
N LEU A 219 -6.47 -4.58 10.44
CA LEU A 219 -7.04 -3.25 10.56
C LEU A 219 -7.34 -2.62 9.20
N LYS A 220 -6.45 -2.82 8.22
CA LYS A 220 -6.59 -2.24 6.88
C LYS A 220 -5.93 -3.15 5.84
N LYS A 221 -6.59 -3.30 4.69
CA LYS A 221 -6.09 -3.97 3.50
C LYS A 221 -6.19 -3.00 2.32
N ASN A 222 -5.09 -2.70 1.65
CA ASN A 222 -5.08 -1.91 0.42
C ASN A 222 -4.36 -2.71 -0.66
N GLN A 223 -4.98 -2.83 -1.83
CA GLN A 223 -4.43 -3.53 -2.98
C GLN A 223 -4.16 -2.52 -4.10
N ASN A 224 -2.95 -2.59 -4.66
CA ASN A 224 -2.54 -1.92 -5.90
C ASN A 224 -2.17 -2.99 -6.94
N GLU A 225 -1.97 -2.60 -8.20
CA GLU A 225 -1.67 -3.53 -9.31
C GLU A 225 -0.47 -4.46 -9.07
N MET A 226 0.55 -4.00 -8.34
CA MET A 226 1.78 -4.77 -8.08
C MET A 226 2.17 -4.84 -6.59
N GLU A 227 1.33 -4.34 -5.69
CA GLU A 227 1.67 -4.26 -4.27
C GLU A 227 0.41 -4.45 -3.42
N MET A 228 0.52 -5.22 -2.33
CA MET A 228 -0.52 -5.27 -1.31
C MET A 228 0.01 -4.77 0.03
N ARG A 229 -0.73 -3.86 0.67
CA ARG A 229 -0.42 -3.35 2.01
C ARG A 229 -1.44 -3.83 3.02
N LEU A 230 -0.97 -4.56 4.00
CA LEU A 230 -1.73 -5.05 5.14
C LEU A 230 -1.28 -4.30 6.40
N VAL A 231 -2.23 -3.77 7.15
CA VAL A 231 -1.99 -3.17 8.47
C VAL A 231 -2.67 -4.05 9.50
N LEU A 232 -1.86 -4.65 10.36
CA LEU A 232 -2.26 -5.64 11.35
C LEU A 232 -1.99 -5.10 12.75
N LEU A 233 -2.74 -5.59 13.74
CA LEU A 233 -2.46 -5.40 15.15
C LEU A 233 -2.11 -6.77 15.74
N VAL A 234 -0.86 -6.97 16.14
CA VAL A 234 -0.35 -8.25 16.65
C VAL A 234 0.16 -8.05 18.08
N PRO A 235 -0.15 -8.94 19.04
CA PRO A 235 0.44 -8.86 20.38
C PRO A 235 1.97 -8.96 20.31
N ALA A 236 2.68 -8.13 21.07
CA ALA A 236 4.16 -8.12 21.12
C ALA A 236 4.73 -9.51 21.42
N GLU A 237 4.05 -10.28 22.27
CA GLU A 237 4.47 -11.62 22.70
C GLU A 237 4.42 -12.66 21.57
N ARG A 238 3.67 -12.37 20.50
CA ARG A 238 3.52 -13.24 19.32
C ARG A 238 4.22 -12.69 18.08
N TYR A 239 4.88 -11.54 18.17
CA TYR A 239 5.51 -10.87 17.04
C TYR A 239 6.62 -11.72 16.40
N GLU A 240 7.51 -12.31 17.20
CA GLU A 240 8.62 -13.15 16.70
C GLU A 240 8.10 -14.39 15.95
N GLY A 241 7.13 -15.12 16.51
CA GLY A 241 6.53 -16.27 15.82
C GLY A 241 5.76 -15.88 14.56
N PHE A 242 5.18 -14.68 14.53
CA PHE A 242 4.58 -14.12 13.32
C PHE A 242 5.65 -13.80 12.25
N LEU A 243 6.79 -13.23 12.63
CA LEU A 243 7.91 -12.99 11.71
C LEU A 243 8.47 -14.29 11.11
N GLU A 244 8.69 -15.32 11.93
CA GLU A 244 9.13 -16.64 11.45
C GLU A 244 8.13 -17.23 10.44
N SER A 245 6.83 -17.08 10.73
CA SER A 245 5.77 -17.49 9.82
C SER A 245 5.84 -16.72 8.49
N LEU A 246 6.09 -15.41 8.52
CA LEU A 246 6.27 -14.60 7.30
C LEU A 246 7.52 -15.02 6.50
N GLN A 247 8.61 -15.37 7.17
CA GLN A 247 9.84 -15.84 6.51
C GLN A 247 9.62 -17.16 5.77
N SER A 248 8.68 -17.99 6.22
CA SER A 248 8.29 -19.20 5.48
C SER A 248 7.53 -18.91 4.16
N LEU A 249 6.97 -17.70 4.01
CA LEU A 249 6.24 -17.28 2.81
C LEU A 249 7.13 -16.60 1.77
N GLY A 250 8.32 -16.13 2.15
CA GLY A 250 9.23 -15.40 1.26
C GLY A 250 10.31 -14.61 2.00
N LEU A 251 10.98 -13.72 1.27
CA LEU A 251 12.04 -12.89 1.84
C LEU A 251 11.43 -11.72 2.61
N VAL A 252 11.59 -11.73 3.94
CA VAL A 252 11.14 -10.66 4.83
C VAL A 252 12.28 -9.70 5.11
N LYS A 253 12.03 -8.41 4.95
CA LYS A 253 12.95 -7.32 5.29
C LYS A 253 12.27 -6.35 6.24
N GLU A 254 12.83 -6.19 7.43
CA GLU A 254 12.37 -5.18 8.38
C GLU A 254 12.85 -3.79 7.94
N LEU A 255 11.93 -2.84 7.84
CA LEU A 255 12.21 -1.45 7.49
C LEU A 255 12.27 -0.55 8.74
N SER A 256 11.74 -1.02 9.88
CA SER A 256 11.83 -0.33 11.16
C SER A 256 13.15 -0.67 11.87
N LYS A 257 13.90 0.35 12.29
CA LYS A 257 15.14 0.18 13.07
C LYS A 257 14.91 -0.02 14.57
N LYS A 258 13.66 0.08 15.02
CA LYS A 258 13.31 0.05 16.45
C LYS A 258 12.85 -1.36 16.80
N PRO A 259 13.36 -1.96 17.88
CA PRO A 259 12.86 -3.25 18.34
C PRO A 259 11.40 -3.14 18.79
N PRO A 260 10.63 -4.23 18.72
CA PRO A 260 9.27 -4.28 19.24
C PRO A 260 9.26 -4.03 20.76
N PRO A 261 8.22 -3.36 21.29
CA PRO A 261 8.05 -3.24 22.73
C PRO A 261 7.87 -4.64 23.34
N PRO A 262 8.29 -4.88 24.60
CA PRO A 262 8.21 -6.21 25.22
C PRO A 262 6.78 -6.67 25.48
N HIS A 263 5.84 -5.73 25.63
CA HIS A 263 4.44 -6.01 25.95
C HIS A 263 3.50 -5.09 25.19
N GLY A 264 2.28 -5.57 24.94
CA GLY A 264 1.18 -4.80 24.37
C GLY A 264 1.04 -4.95 22.85
N PRO A 265 0.06 -4.26 22.24
CA PRO A 265 -0.22 -4.41 20.81
C PRO A 265 0.80 -3.67 19.96
N VAL A 266 1.34 -4.36 18.96
CA VAL A 266 2.23 -3.82 17.93
C VAL A 266 1.44 -3.67 16.63
N ARG A 267 1.52 -2.49 16.03
CA ARG A 267 0.92 -2.26 14.71
C ARG A 267 1.94 -2.66 13.64
N VAL A 268 1.66 -3.70 12.89
CA VAL A 268 2.55 -4.21 11.85
C VAL A 268 2.01 -3.83 10.48
N ALA A 269 2.75 -3.03 9.73
CA ALA A 269 2.46 -2.69 8.35
C ALA A 269 3.31 -3.59 7.43
N VAL A 270 2.67 -4.57 6.80
CA VAL A 270 3.29 -5.49 5.85
C VAL A 270 3.01 -5.00 4.43
N THR A 271 4.08 -4.73 3.68
CA THR A 271 4.04 -4.47 2.25
C THR A 271 4.49 -5.74 1.52
N ILE A 272 3.64 -6.26 0.63
CA ILE A 272 3.93 -7.43 -0.20
C ILE A 272 4.20 -6.93 -1.63
N GLN A 273 5.35 -7.31 -2.19
CA GLN A 273 5.80 -6.98 -3.55
C GLN A 273 6.25 -8.23 -4.31
#